data_AF-F2EKP3-F1
#
_entry.id   AF-F2EKP3-F1
#
_cell.length_a   1.000
_cell.length_b   1.000
_cell.length_c   1.000
_cell.angle_alpha   90.00
_cell.angle_beta   90.00
_cell.angle_gamma   90.00
#
_symmetry.space_group_name_H-M   'P 1'
#
loop_
_entity.id
_entity.type
_entity.pdbx_description
1 polymer ?
#
loop_
_entity_poly.entity_id
_entity_poly.type
_entity_poly.pdbx_seq_one_letter_code
_entity_poly.pdbx_strand_id
1 'polypeptide(L)'
;ASASPSMASSGGDESPSPPKPVLLHGDLDLWVLEARLLPNMDMFSEHIRRCFASCGTASSCAPRQPPPSSRGVGEAGSRRHHHRRIITSDPYVTLSVAGAVVARTAVIPNSQEPTWEEQFFVPLAHRATVLEFQVKDNDTFGAQLIGTASVPADRVVAAAEEVEEWVPIVGPSGKTYKPRTALCIRYRFRPFAANPVYRRGIPGDPDQQGVKDSYFPLRHGGKVTLYQDAHVNEGDLPDVQLERGKKFEHNQCWEDICHAILEAHHMIYIVGWSIYDKVKLVREPSSSRPLPEGGNLTLGDLLKFKSQEGVRVCLLVWDDKTSHDKLFIKTVRHYYLTVLPLISLLSLAIYIGNVPGCI
;
A
#
# COMPACT_ATOMS: atom_id res chain seq x y z
N ALA A 1 -50.02 55.74 37.96
CA ALA A 1 -48.56 55.54 37.93
C ALA A 1 -48.29 54.30 37.10
N SER A 2 -47.63 54.49 35.96
CA SER A 2 -47.22 53.46 35.00
C SER A 2 -46.07 52.63 35.58
N ALA A 3 -46.22 51.30 35.58
CA ALA A 3 -45.11 50.38 35.85
C ALA A 3 -45.07 49.33 34.74
N SER A 4 -44.05 49.44 33.88
CA SER A 4 -43.69 48.45 32.87
C SER A 4 -42.96 47.27 33.52
N PRO A 5 -43.17 46.02 33.10
CA PRO A 5 -42.26 44.93 33.42
C PRO A 5 -41.16 44.81 32.35
N SER A 6 -39.92 44.82 32.81
CA SER A 6 -38.70 44.57 32.03
C SER A 6 -38.65 43.12 31.56
N MET A 7 -38.55 42.90 30.25
CA MET A 7 -38.10 41.63 29.68
C MET A 7 -36.59 41.51 29.84
N ALA A 8 -36.13 40.56 30.65
CA ALA A 8 -34.74 40.13 30.67
C ALA A 8 -34.55 39.05 29.60
N SER A 9 -33.92 39.42 28.48
CA SER A 9 -33.44 38.47 27.47
C SER A 9 -32.08 37.92 27.92
N SER A 10 -32.06 36.69 28.41
CA SER A 10 -30.81 35.94 28.58
C SER A 10 -30.42 35.31 27.24
N GLY A 11 -29.76 36.07 26.39
CA GLY A 11 -29.03 35.55 25.24
C GLY A 11 -27.74 34.90 25.73
N GLY A 12 -27.75 33.58 25.91
CA GLY A 12 -26.54 32.80 26.10
C GLY A 12 -25.91 32.53 24.73
N ASP A 13 -24.74 33.12 24.49
CA ASP A 13 -23.81 32.70 23.44
C ASP A 13 -23.38 31.24 23.74
N GLU A 14 -24.07 30.26 23.16
CA GLU A 14 -23.55 28.90 23.08
C GLU A 14 -22.40 28.89 22.07
N SER A 15 -21.17 28.94 22.59
CA SER A 15 -19.99 28.58 21.82
C SER A 15 -20.20 27.20 21.18
N PRO A 16 -20.00 27.02 19.85
CA PRO A 16 -20.26 25.74 19.20
C PRO A 16 -19.39 24.64 19.83
N SER A 17 -20.03 23.58 20.33
CA SER A 17 -19.34 22.42 20.87
C SER A 17 -18.38 21.84 19.82
N PRO A 18 -17.20 21.33 20.20
CA PRO A 18 -16.25 20.77 19.25
C PRO A 18 -16.90 19.66 18.42
N PRO A 19 -16.59 19.57 17.11
CA PRO A 19 -17.18 18.56 16.24
C PRO A 19 -16.87 17.17 16.80
N LYS A 20 -17.93 16.38 17.00
CA LYS A 20 -17.80 15.04 17.58
C LYS A 20 -17.41 14.03 16.49
N PRO A 21 -16.42 13.16 16.73
CA PRO A 21 -16.03 12.16 15.74
C PRO A 21 -17.16 11.14 15.54
N VAL A 22 -17.46 10.83 14.28
CA VAL A 22 -18.43 9.79 13.90
C VAL A 22 -17.70 8.53 13.43
N LEU A 23 -18.37 7.38 13.55
CA LEU A 23 -17.82 6.10 13.07
C LEU A 23 -18.11 5.94 11.58
N LEU A 24 -17.06 5.99 10.77
CA LEU A 24 -17.07 5.60 9.36
C LEU A 24 -16.77 4.10 9.29
N HIS A 25 -17.82 3.27 9.42
CA HIS A 25 -17.74 1.83 9.26
C HIS A 25 -18.54 1.38 8.03
N GLY A 26 -17.85 1.02 6.95
CA GLY A 26 -18.46 0.72 5.65
C GLY A 26 -17.50 0.99 4.49
N ASP A 27 -18.04 1.03 3.27
CA ASP A 27 -17.25 1.27 2.06
C ASP A 27 -17.44 2.69 1.56
N LEU A 28 -16.33 3.37 1.25
CA LEU A 28 -16.32 4.64 0.54
C LEU A 28 -15.91 4.39 -0.91
N ASP A 29 -16.87 4.55 -1.83
CA ASP A 29 -16.56 4.70 -3.25
C ASP A 29 -16.13 6.15 -3.46
N LEU A 30 -14.90 6.36 -3.92
CA LEU A 30 -14.31 7.69 -4.08
C LEU A 30 -13.77 7.86 -5.49
N TRP A 31 -14.03 9.03 -6.08
CA TRP A 31 -13.37 9.53 -7.26
C TRP A 31 -12.67 10.84 -6.93
N VAL A 32 -11.38 10.90 -7.23
CA VAL A 32 -10.61 12.14 -7.23
C VAL A 32 -10.52 12.59 -8.67
N LEU A 33 -11.30 13.62 -9.04
CA LEU A 33 -11.51 13.99 -10.44
C LEU A 33 -10.42 14.95 -10.91
N GLU A 34 -10.41 16.16 -10.38
CA GLU A 34 -9.50 17.22 -10.82
C GLU A 34 -9.31 18.29 -9.73
N ALA A 35 -8.24 19.08 -9.85
CA ALA A 35 -8.06 20.28 -9.06
C ALA A 35 -7.85 21.48 -9.99
N ARG A 36 -8.19 22.68 -9.50
CA ARG A 36 -8.02 23.92 -10.27
C ARG A 36 -7.22 24.96 -9.50
N LEU A 37 -6.44 25.75 -10.23
CA LEU A 37 -5.69 26.90 -9.73
C LEU A 37 -4.77 26.57 -8.54
N LEU A 38 -4.07 25.44 -8.57
CA LEU A 38 -3.10 25.08 -7.55
C LEU A 38 -1.93 26.08 -7.55
N PRO A 39 -1.41 26.49 -6.38
CA PRO A 39 -0.24 27.35 -6.32
C PRO A 39 1.00 26.58 -6.83
N ASN A 40 1.92 27.26 -7.52
CA ASN A 40 3.18 26.66 -7.95
C ASN A 40 4.16 26.59 -6.77
N MET A 41 4.53 25.38 -6.32
CA MET A 41 5.47 25.19 -5.20
C MET A 41 6.94 25.11 -5.61
N ASP A 42 7.27 24.94 -6.90
CA ASP A 42 8.67 24.89 -7.35
C ASP A 42 9.45 26.17 -7.05
N MET A 43 8.75 27.31 -7.03
CA MET A 43 9.36 28.60 -6.67
C MET A 43 9.75 28.65 -5.18
N PHE A 44 9.07 27.89 -4.33
CA PHE A 44 9.34 27.79 -2.89
C PHE A 44 10.43 26.75 -2.60
N SER A 45 10.39 25.59 -3.26
CA SER A 45 11.45 24.57 -3.17
C SER A 45 12.78 25.11 -3.69
N GLU A 46 12.80 25.88 -4.78
CA GLU A 46 14.00 26.60 -5.25
C GLU A 46 14.50 27.67 -4.26
N HIS A 47 13.60 28.33 -3.53
CA HIS A 47 14.00 29.31 -2.49
C HIS A 47 14.69 28.60 -1.31
N ILE A 48 14.12 27.48 -0.86
CA ILE A 48 14.71 26.60 0.15
C ILE A 48 16.06 26.05 -0.34
N ARG A 49 16.13 25.53 -1.57
CA ARG A 49 17.36 25.04 -2.20
C ARG A 49 18.48 26.08 -2.18
N ARG A 50 18.17 27.35 -2.45
CA ARG A 50 19.14 28.47 -2.39
C ARG A 50 19.62 28.76 -0.97
N CYS A 51 18.74 28.67 0.03
CA CYS A 51 19.09 28.86 1.44
C CYS A 51 19.97 27.72 1.98
N PHE A 52 19.77 26.48 1.55
CA PHE A 52 20.62 25.35 1.94
C PHE A 52 21.91 25.27 1.12
N ALA A 53 21.93 25.79 -0.11
CA ALA A 53 23.17 25.95 -0.88
C ALA A 53 24.11 27.03 -0.26
N SER A 54 23.59 27.97 0.53
CA SER A 54 24.42 28.98 1.22
C SER A 54 25.03 28.49 2.55
N CYS A 55 24.64 27.31 3.04
CA CYS A 55 25.23 26.68 4.22
C CYS A 55 25.62 25.23 3.88
N GLY A 56 26.61 25.07 3.02
CA GLY A 56 27.18 23.77 2.67
C GLY A 56 28.61 23.94 2.17
N THR A 57 29.55 23.61 3.04
CA THR A 57 30.99 23.52 2.79
C THR A 57 31.30 22.68 1.55
N ALA A 58 32.35 23.11 0.82
CA ALA A 58 32.92 22.44 -0.33
C ALA A 58 32.97 20.90 -0.18
N SER A 59 32.29 20.19 -1.07
CA SER A 59 32.70 18.85 -1.45
C SER A 59 32.36 18.56 -2.90
N SER A 60 33.36 17.97 -3.55
CA SER A 60 33.53 17.69 -4.96
C SER A 60 32.37 16.94 -5.60
N CYS A 61 31.90 17.43 -6.75
CA CYS A 61 31.58 16.67 -7.97
C CYS A 61 30.98 17.61 -9.01
N ALA A 62 31.82 18.45 -9.62
CA ALA A 62 31.47 19.14 -10.87
C ALA A 62 31.52 18.14 -12.04
N PRO A 63 30.56 18.15 -12.99
CA PRO A 63 30.64 17.32 -14.19
C PRO A 63 31.81 17.74 -15.09
N ARG A 64 32.53 16.75 -15.61
CA ARG A 64 33.68 16.85 -16.53
C ARG A 64 33.42 17.77 -17.72
N GLN A 65 34.33 18.72 -17.96
CA GLN A 65 34.47 19.39 -19.26
C GLN A 65 35.06 18.43 -20.31
N PRO A 66 34.67 18.50 -21.60
CA PRO A 66 35.43 17.91 -22.70
C PRO A 66 36.53 18.88 -23.23
N PRO A 67 37.57 18.35 -23.91
CA PRO A 67 38.83 19.05 -24.16
C PRO A 67 38.81 20.01 -25.38
N PRO A 68 39.86 20.84 -25.60
CA PRO A 68 39.84 21.93 -26.57
C PRO A 68 40.59 21.62 -27.87
N SER A 69 40.03 22.04 -29.02
CA SER A 69 40.70 22.43 -30.28
C SER A 69 39.60 22.68 -31.33
N SER A 70 39.61 23.63 -32.27
CA SER A 70 40.50 24.74 -32.64
C SER A 70 39.75 25.57 -33.70
N ARG A 71 39.81 26.91 -33.57
CA ARG A 71 39.69 28.01 -34.56
C ARG A 71 38.87 27.82 -35.85
N GLY A 72 37.90 28.72 -36.07
CA GLY A 72 37.49 29.13 -37.42
C GLY A 72 36.14 29.84 -37.55
N VAL A 73 36.16 31.17 -37.42
CA VAL A 73 35.40 32.18 -38.20
C VAL A 73 33.88 32.00 -38.43
N GLY A 74 33.11 32.99 -37.96
CA GLY A 74 32.08 33.63 -38.80
C GLY A 74 30.61 33.35 -38.49
N GLU A 75 29.94 34.40 -38.04
CA GLU A 75 28.56 34.79 -38.36
C GLU A 75 27.32 34.22 -37.65
N ALA A 76 26.40 35.17 -37.47
CA ALA A 76 24.97 35.08 -37.23
C ALA A 76 24.51 34.57 -35.86
N GLY A 77 24.28 35.52 -34.96
CA GLY A 77 23.55 35.33 -33.72
C GLY A 77 22.13 34.81 -33.97
N SER A 78 21.92 33.54 -33.69
CA SER A 78 20.61 33.00 -33.36
C SER A 78 20.42 33.09 -31.85
N ARG A 79 19.68 34.10 -31.41
CA ARG A 79 19.10 34.11 -30.06
C ARG A 79 18.17 32.91 -29.94
N ARG A 80 18.71 31.77 -29.53
CA ARG A 80 17.90 30.64 -29.07
C ARG A 80 17.21 31.12 -27.81
N HIS A 81 15.95 31.54 -27.97
CA HIS A 81 15.00 31.61 -26.88
C HIS A 81 15.00 30.23 -26.23
N HIS A 82 15.69 30.10 -25.08
CA HIS A 82 15.36 29.04 -24.17
C HIS A 82 13.88 29.24 -23.86
N HIS A 83 13.01 28.43 -24.47
CA HIS A 83 11.69 28.19 -23.94
C HIS A 83 11.94 27.70 -22.52
N ARG A 84 11.81 28.65 -21.59
CA ARG A 84 11.84 28.39 -20.16
C ARG A 84 10.62 27.52 -19.94
N ARG A 85 10.79 26.19 -20.00
CA ARG A 85 9.75 25.26 -19.55
C ARG A 85 9.38 25.76 -18.16
N ILE A 86 8.15 26.24 -18.03
CA ILE A 86 7.63 26.65 -16.74
C ILE A 86 7.49 25.32 -16.00
N ILE A 87 8.49 25.02 -15.17
CA ILE A 87 8.41 23.89 -14.25
C ILE A 87 7.37 24.33 -13.21
N THR A 88 6.34 23.50 -13.07
CA THR A 88 5.32 23.68 -12.03
C THR A 88 5.23 22.39 -11.23
N SER A 89 4.55 22.47 -10.09
CA SER A 89 4.27 21.32 -9.24
C SER A 89 3.82 20.07 -10.00
N ASP A 90 4.21 18.92 -9.45
CA ASP A 90 3.84 17.57 -9.82
C ASP A 90 2.80 17.03 -8.81
N PRO A 91 1.52 17.49 -8.87
CA PRO A 91 0.55 17.23 -7.83
C PRO A 91 0.03 15.79 -7.79
N TYR A 92 -0.25 15.33 -6.57
CA TYR A 92 -1.07 14.16 -6.27
C TYR A 92 -1.90 14.39 -5.01
N VAL A 93 -2.92 13.56 -4.80
CA VAL A 93 -3.81 13.65 -3.65
C VAL A 93 -3.70 12.40 -2.79
N THR A 94 -3.71 12.58 -1.47
CA THR A 94 -3.92 11.50 -0.51
C THR A 94 -5.17 11.75 0.30
N LEU A 95 -6.02 10.72 0.45
CA LEU A 95 -7.09 10.73 1.45
C LEU A 95 -6.54 10.23 2.79
N SER A 96 -6.66 11.06 3.82
CA SER A 96 -6.34 10.74 5.21
C SER A 96 -7.63 10.71 6.04
N VAL A 97 -7.83 9.65 6.83
CA VAL A 97 -8.95 9.50 7.75
C VAL A 97 -8.38 9.15 9.12
N ALA A 98 -8.68 9.97 10.13
CA ALA A 98 -8.12 9.82 11.48
C ALA A 98 -6.57 9.71 11.51
N GLY A 99 -5.90 10.39 10.59
CA GLY A 99 -4.43 10.38 10.45
C GLY A 99 -3.86 9.22 9.63
N ALA A 100 -4.67 8.24 9.23
CA ALA A 100 -4.25 7.14 8.36
C ALA A 100 -4.48 7.50 6.89
N VAL A 101 -3.43 7.39 6.07
CA VAL A 101 -3.55 7.53 4.61
C VAL A 101 -4.17 6.25 4.04
N VAL A 102 -5.35 6.37 3.45
CA VAL A 102 -6.17 5.24 2.97
C VAL A 102 -6.31 5.19 1.44
N ALA A 103 -6.00 6.28 0.74
CA ALA A 103 -5.91 6.31 -0.73
C ALA A 103 -4.88 7.32 -1.20
N ARG A 104 -4.30 7.09 -2.38
CA ARG A 104 -3.33 7.97 -3.04
C ARG A 104 -3.48 7.89 -4.55
N THR A 105 -3.58 9.04 -5.22
CA THR A 105 -3.59 9.13 -6.69
C THR A 105 -2.20 8.98 -7.29
N ALA A 106 -2.14 8.77 -8.60
CA ALA A 106 -0.95 9.01 -9.39
C ALA A 106 -0.49 10.47 -9.30
N VAL A 107 0.77 10.67 -9.63
CA VAL A 107 1.39 11.99 -9.75
C VAL A 107 1.18 12.49 -11.17
N ILE A 108 0.58 13.68 -11.30
CA ILE A 108 0.46 14.35 -12.60
C ILE A 108 1.62 15.35 -12.71
N PRO A 109 2.51 15.21 -13.70
CA PRO A 109 3.67 16.08 -13.80
C PRO A 109 3.30 17.48 -14.30
N ASN A 110 3.90 18.52 -13.72
CA ASN A 110 3.91 19.90 -14.20
C ASN A 110 2.52 20.45 -14.52
N SER A 111 1.59 20.35 -13.56
CA SER A 111 0.23 20.88 -13.71
C SER A 111 -0.26 21.62 -12.48
N GLN A 112 -0.81 22.82 -12.69
CA GLN A 112 -1.59 23.56 -11.68
C GLN A 112 -3.10 23.27 -11.77
N GLU A 113 -3.51 22.55 -12.80
CA GLU A 113 -4.90 22.11 -13.04
C GLU A 113 -4.88 20.62 -13.41
N PRO A 114 -4.47 19.74 -12.47
CA PRO A 114 -4.38 18.31 -12.73
C PRO A 114 -5.77 17.66 -12.83
N THR A 115 -5.89 16.72 -13.76
CA THR A 115 -7.03 15.81 -13.90
C THR A 115 -6.53 14.39 -13.66
N TRP A 116 -7.03 13.74 -12.61
CA TRP A 116 -6.66 12.36 -12.25
C TRP A 116 -7.70 11.36 -12.75
N GLU A 117 -9.00 11.65 -12.57
CA GLU A 117 -10.10 10.73 -12.86
C GLU A 117 -9.92 9.34 -12.23
N GLU A 118 -9.31 9.29 -11.04
CA GLU A 118 -8.98 8.04 -10.36
C GLU A 118 -10.07 7.62 -9.38
N GLN A 119 -10.43 6.34 -9.44
CA GLN A 119 -11.42 5.71 -8.58
C GLN A 119 -10.75 4.83 -7.51
N PHE A 120 -11.25 4.93 -6.29
CA PHE A 120 -10.83 4.13 -5.14
C PHE A 120 -12.03 3.47 -4.48
N PHE A 121 -11.85 2.23 -4.06
CA PHE A 121 -12.75 1.52 -3.16
C PHE A 121 -12.05 1.45 -1.80
N VAL A 122 -12.55 2.23 -0.83
CA VAL A 122 -11.88 2.41 0.45
C VAL A 122 -12.74 1.84 1.59
N PRO A 123 -12.42 0.64 2.10
CA PRO A 123 -13.02 0.13 3.32
C PRO A 123 -12.61 1.01 4.51
N LEU A 124 -13.59 1.52 5.25
CA LEU A 124 -13.39 2.35 6.42
C LEU A 124 -13.87 1.65 7.69
N ALA A 125 -13.08 1.78 8.76
CA ALA A 125 -13.43 1.40 10.13
C ALA A 125 -12.87 2.43 11.13
N HIS A 126 -12.99 3.72 10.80
CA HIS A 126 -12.33 4.82 11.50
C HIS A 126 -13.31 5.70 12.24
N ARG A 127 -12.89 6.30 13.36
CA ARG A 127 -13.60 7.42 13.99
C ARG A 127 -12.95 8.73 13.58
N ALA A 128 -13.67 9.59 12.88
CA ALA A 128 -13.14 10.85 12.38
C ALA A 128 -14.19 11.97 12.45
N THR A 129 -13.73 13.20 12.57
CA THR A 129 -14.56 14.40 12.39
C THR A 129 -14.59 14.84 10.93
N VAL A 130 -13.56 14.51 10.16
CA VAL A 130 -13.34 14.98 8.80
C VAL A 130 -12.57 13.93 7.97
N LEU A 131 -12.83 13.90 6.67
CA LEU A 131 -12.01 13.26 5.65
C LEU A 131 -11.09 14.32 5.04
N GLU A 132 -9.78 14.12 5.13
CA GLU A 132 -8.78 15.09 4.67
C GLU A 132 -8.17 14.66 3.34
N PHE A 133 -8.43 15.44 2.31
CA PHE A 133 -7.81 15.30 1.00
C PHE A 133 -6.59 16.23 0.94
N GLN A 134 -5.41 15.66 1.16
CA GLN A 134 -4.15 16.41 1.14
C GLN A 134 -3.59 16.43 -0.28
N VAL A 135 -3.56 17.61 -0.90
CA VAL A 135 -2.92 17.84 -2.18
C VAL A 135 -1.44 18.11 -1.92
N LYS A 136 -0.57 17.33 -2.56
CA LYS A 136 0.88 17.34 -2.33
C LYS A 136 1.62 17.49 -3.64
N ASP A 137 2.78 18.10 -3.57
CA ASP A 137 3.76 18.16 -4.66
C ASP A 137 4.76 17.01 -4.51
N ASN A 138 5.08 16.33 -5.61
CA ASN A 138 6.02 15.20 -5.62
C ASN A 138 7.40 15.64 -6.11
N ASP A 139 8.15 16.29 -5.23
CA ASP A 139 9.51 16.74 -5.53
C ASP A 139 10.57 15.66 -5.31
N THR A 140 11.71 15.81 -6.00
CA THR A 140 12.90 14.96 -5.88
C THR A 140 13.46 14.81 -4.45
N PHE A 141 13.15 15.74 -3.55
CA PHE A 141 13.60 15.74 -2.15
C PHE A 141 12.52 15.32 -1.15
N GLY A 142 11.35 14.88 -1.63
CA GLY A 142 10.24 14.43 -0.80
C GLY A 142 8.97 15.22 -1.05
N ALA A 143 7.84 14.68 -0.57
CA ALA A 143 6.54 15.27 -0.82
C ALA A 143 6.28 16.52 0.03
N GLN A 144 5.89 17.63 -0.62
CA GLN A 144 5.52 18.87 0.06
C GLN A 144 3.99 19.04 0.08
N LEU A 145 3.41 19.42 1.20
CA LEU A 145 1.96 19.70 1.29
C LEU A 145 1.63 21.04 0.59
N ILE A 146 0.80 20.97 -0.46
CA ILE A 146 0.22 22.13 -1.12
C ILE A 146 -0.95 22.65 -0.29
N GLY A 147 -1.85 21.78 0.14
CA GLY A 147 -3.00 22.17 0.97
C GLY A 147 -3.95 21.02 1.24
N THR A 148 -5.00 21.29 1.99
CA THR A 148 -5.98 20.28 2.39
C THR A 148 -7.40 20.72 2.03
N ALA A 149 -8.13 19.85 1.35
CA ALA A 149 -9.58 19.90 1.21
C ALA A 149 -10.21 19.00 2.28
N SER A 150 -11.25 19.48 2.96
CA SER A 150 -11.82 18.84 4.15
C SER A 150 -13.31 18.62 3.99
N VAL A 151 -13.76 17.37 4.15
CA VAL A 151 -15.18 16.98 4.10
C VAL A 151 -15.61 16.48 5.47
N PRO A 152 -16.62 17.10 6.13
CA PRO A 152 -17.12 16.63 7.42
C PRO A 152 -17.58 15.18 7.37
N ALA A 153 -17.14 14.36 8.32
CA ALA A 153 -17.41 12.93 8.31
C ALA A 153 -18.90 12.61 8.56
N ASP A 154 -19.59 13.45 9.34
CA ASP A 154 -21.04 13.36 9.55
C ASP A 154 -21.82 13.57 8.25
N ARG A 155 -21.39 14.50 7.39
CA ARG A 155 -21.95 14.72 6.05
C ARG A 155 -21.75 13.51 5.14
N VAL A 156 -20.58 12.87 5.20
CA VAL A 156 -20.31 11.65 4.43
C VAL A 156 -21.23 10.51 4.86
N VAL A 157 -21.44 10.33 6.16
CA VAL A 157 -22.34 9.29 6.69
C VAL A 157 -23.80 9.58 6.37
N ALA A 158 -24.21 10.85 6.40
CA ALA A 158 -25.58 11.27 6.13
C ALA A 158 -25.96 11.27 4.64
N ALA A 159 -24.98 11.28 3.74
CA ALA A 159 -25.22 11.24 2.30
C ALA A 159 -25.82 9.89 1.89
N ALA A 160 -27.11 9.90 1.50
CA ALA A 160 -27.80 8.70 1.01
C ALA A 160 -27.42 8.37 -0.45
N GLU A 161 -27.16 9.41 -1.24
CA GLU A 161 -26.82 9.32 -2.66
C GLU A 161 -25.37 9.74 -2.91
N GLU A 162 -24.91 9.50 -4.13
CA GLU A 162 -23.61 9.98 -4.60
C GLU A 162 -23.55 11.52 -4.59
N VAL A 163 -22.44 12.06 -4.10
CA VAL A 163 -22.18 13.50 -4.01
C VAL A 163 -20.98 13.84 -4.88
N GLU A 164 -21.13 14.81 -5.78
CA GLU A 164 -20.03 15.44 -6.51
C GLU A 164 -19.92 16.91 -6.09
N GLU A 165 -18.74 17.33 -5.62
CA GLU A 165 -18.56 18.68 -5.09
C GLU A 165 -17.13 19.22 -5.29
N TRP A 166 -17.05 20.55 -5.42
CA TRP A 166 -15.79 21.29 -5.36
C TRP A 166 -15.48 21.68 -3.91
N VAL A 167 -14.46 21.06 -3.32
CA VAL A 167 -14.01 21.33 -1.96
C VAL A 167 -12.86 22.33 -1.98
N PRO A 168 -12.98 23.50 -1.31
CA PRO A 168 -11.90 24.47 -1.24
C PRO A 168 -10.63 23.87 -0.63
N ILE A 169 -9.48 24.22 -1.21
CA ILE A 169 -8.17 23.81 -0.68
C ILE A 169 -7.65 24.92 0.23
N VAL A 170 -7.37 24.57 1.48
CA VAL A 170 -6.77 25.46 2.48
C VAL A 170 -5.29 25.16 2.60
N GLY A 171 -4.45 26.19 2.54
CA GLY A 171 -3.00 26.04 2.66
C GLY A 171 -2.58 25.64 4.09
N PRO A 172 -1.34 25.15 4.28
CA PRO A 172 -0.86 24.65 5.58
C PRO A 172 -0.91 25.68 6.73
N SER A 173 -0.88 26.98 6.40
CA SER A 173 -0.98 28.08 7.36
C SER A 173 -2.42 28.48 7.73
N GLY A 174 -3.42 27.73 7.26
CA GLY A 174 -4.84 28.07 7.40
C GLY A 174 -5.31 29.16 6.42
N LYS A 175 -4.41 29.68 5.58
CA LYS A 175 -4.75 30.69 4.57
C LYS A 175 -5.40 30.05 3.35
N THR A 176 -6.48 30.66 2.87
CA THR A 176 -7.10 30.30 1.60
C THR A 176 -6.26 30.78 0.42
N TYR A 177 -6.21 29.98 -0.64
CA TYR A 177 -5.60 30.38 -1.90
C TYR A 177 -6.47 31.34 -2.70
N LYS A 178 -6.17 31.52 -3.99
CA LYS A 178 -6.99 32.33 -4.91
C LYS A 178 -8.46 31.88 -4.80
N PRO A 179 -9.42 32.82 -4.88
CA PRO A 179 -10.83 32.45 -4.97
C PRO A 179 -10.99 31.43 -6.09
N ARG A 180 -11.58 30.27 -5.77
CA ARG A 180 -11.79 29.08 -6.62
C ARG A 180 -10.72 27.98 -6.58
N THR A 181 -9.55 28.14 -5.93
CA THR A 181 -8.63 26.98 -5.76
C THR A 181 -9.33 25.88 -4.96
N ALA A 182 -9.59 24.74 -5.61
CA ALA A 182 -10.44 23.69 -5.08
C ALA A 182 -10.13 22.34 -5.73
N LEU A 183 -10.53 21.28 -5.04
CA LEU A 183 -10.48 19.89 -5.49
C LEU A 183 -11.91 19.43 -5.81
N CYS A 184 -12.13 18.89 -7.00
CA CYS A 184 -13.36 18.22 -7.39
C CYS A 184 -13.28 16.75 -6.98
N ILE A 185 -14.19 16.32 -6.11
CA ILE A 185 -14.32 14.93 -5.69
C ILE A 185 -15.74 14.47 -5.92
N ARG A 186 -15.88 13.16 -6.15
CA ARG A 186 -17.17 12.48 -6.11
C ARG A 186 -17.08 11.30 -5.16
N TYR A 187 -18.09 11.10 -4.34
CA TYR A 187 -18.08 10.01 -3.38
C TYR A 187 -19.47 9.48 -3.05
N ARG A 188 -19.51 8.22 -2.63
CA ARG A 188 -20.68 7.56 -2.06
C ARG A 188 -20.23 6.67 -0.92
N PHE A 189 -20.81 6.87 0.25
CA PHE A 189 -20.53 6.03 1.42
C PHE A 189 -21.64 5.01 1.62
N ARG A 190 -21.26 3.74 1.80
CA ARG A 190 -22.17 2.62 2.04
C ARG A 190 -21.89 2.06 3.43
N PRO A 191 -22.70 2.41 4.45
CA PRO A 191 -22.50 1.91 5.81
C PRO A 191 -22.51 0.39 5.85
N PHE A 192 -21.63 -0.21 6.65
CA PHE A 192 -21.48 -1.66 6.79
C PHE A 192 -22.82 -2.36 7.05
N ALA A 193 -23.61 -1.82 7.99
CA ALA A 193 -24.91 -2.40 8.37
C ALA A 193 -25.95 -2.37 7.23
N ALA A 194 -25.84 -1.41 6.31
CA ALA A 194 -26.75 -1.28 5.17
C ALA A 194 -26.27 -2.08 3.94
N ASN A 195 -24.96 -2.34 3.83
CA ASN A 195 -24.35 -2.94 2.65
C ASN A 195 -24.75 -4.42 2.49
N PRO A 196 -25.47 -4.81 1.41
CA PRO A 196 -25.90 -6.18 1.17
C PRO A 196 -24.76 -7.20 1.09
N VAL A 197 -23.56 -6.77 0.67
CA VAL A 197 -22.38 -7.63 0.52
C VAL A 197 -21.98 -8.28 1.86
N TYR A 198 -22.22 -7.61 2.98
CA TYR A 198 -21.85 -8.12 4.32
C TYR A 198 -22.97 -8.86 5.04
N ARG A 199 -24.17 -8.94 4.46
CA ARG A 199 -25.31 -9.62 5.12
C ARG A 199 -25.19 -11.13 5.15
N ARG A 200 -24.41 -11.70 4.23
CA ARG A 200 -24.21 -13.15 4.08
C ARG A 200 -22.70 -13.41 4.18
N GLY A 201 -22.30 -14.48 4.86
CA GLY A 201 -20.88 -14.85 4.96
C GLY A 201 -20.28 -15.13 3.57
N ILE A 202 -18.95 -15.25 3.50
CA ILE A 202 -18.19 -15.58 2.28
C ILE A 202 -18.78 -16.79 1.50
N PRO A 203 -19.32 -17.84 2.15
CA PRO A 203 -19.98 -18.95 1.45
C PRO A 203 -21.40 -18.65 0.90
N GLY A 204 -21.90 -17.42 1.04
CA GLY A 204 -23.34 -17.12 1.00
C GLY A 204 -23.79 -16.13 -0.08
N ASP A 205 -22.92 -15.67 -0.98
CA ASP A 205 -23.36 -14.97 -2.19
C ASP A 205 -23.50 -15.98 -3.34
N PRO A 206 -24.73 -16.34 -3.75
CA PRO A 206 -24.96 -17.33 -4.79
C PRO A 206 -24.39 -16.91 -6.16
N ASP A 207 -24.23 -15.61 -6.40
CA ASP A 207 -23.78 -15.07 -7.69
C ASP A 207 -22.25 -14.89 -7.74
N GLN A 208 -21.59 -14.67 -6.60
CA GLN A 208 -20.21 -14.18 -6.59
C GLN A 208 -19.17 -15.12 -5.95
N GLN A 209 -19.57 -16.07 -5.10
CA GLN A 209 -18.77 -17.20 -4.55
C GLN A 209 -17.29 -16.91 -4.14
N GLY A 210 -16.87 -15.64 -4.00
CA GLY A 210 -15.46 -15.23 -3.86
C GLY A 210 -15.29 -13.71 -3.69
N VAL A 211 -14.04 -13.28 -3.51
CA VAL A 211 -13.68 -11.86 -3.31
C VAL A 211 -13.77 -11.10 -4.63
N LYS A 212 -14.39 -9.92 -4.63
CA LYS A 212 -14.49 -9.02 -5.80
C LYS A 212 -13.18 -8.29 -6.08
N ASP A 213 -13.02 -7.83 -7.31
CA ASP A 213 -11.95 -6.92 -7.73
C ASP A 213 -10.53 -7.43 -7.39
N SER A 214 -10.36 -8.75 -7.32
CA SER A 214 -9.08 -9.40 -7.11
C SER A 214 -8.38 -9.66 -8.46
N TYR A 215 -7.06 -9.47 -8.48
CA TYR A 215 -6.25 -9.74 -9.69
C TYR A 215 -6.39 -11.20 -10.18
N PHE A 216 -6.51 -12.15 -9.25
CA PHE A 216 -6.83 -13.53 -9.55
C PHE A 216 -8.30 -13.81 -9.22
N PRO A 217 -9.12 -14.22 -10.21
CA PRO A 217 -10.51 -14.58 -9.95
C PRO A 217 -10.60 -15.95 -9.24
N LEU A 218 -11.77 -16.23 -8.66
CA LEU A 218 -12.10 -17.54 -8.12
C LEU A 218 -11.93 -18.64 -9.19
N ARG A 219 -11.35 -19.77 -8.78
CA ARG A 219 -11.22 -20.96 -9.64
C ARG A 219 -11.96 -22.13 -9.02
N HIS A 220 -12.75 -22.81 -9.84
CA HIS A 220 -13.47 -24.03 -9.45
C HIS A 220 -12.68 -25.29 -9.79
N GLY A 221 -13.02 -26.40 -9.14
CA GLY A 221 -12.36 -27.70 -9.37
C GLY A 221 -10.97 -27.84 -8.76
N GLY A 222 -10.53 -26.88 -7.94
CA GLY A 222 -9.28 -26.99 -7.18
C GLY A 222 -9.39 -28.02 -6.04
N LYS A 223 -8.30 -28.73 -5.77
CA LYS A 223 -8.10 -29.50 -4.54
C LYS A 223 -7.14 -28.74 -3.65
N VAL A 224 -7.55 -28.44 -2.43
CA VAL A 224 -6.69 -27.82 -1.41
C VAL A 224 -6.33 -28.90 -0.39
N THR A 225 -5.02 -29.15 -0.25
CA THR A 225 -4.47 -29.95 0.84
C THR A 225 -4.08 -29.00 1.97
N LEU A 226 -4.66 -29.20 3.16
CA LEU A 226 -4.32 -28.43 4.34
C LEU A 226 -3.16 -29.10 5.06
N TYR A 227 -2.13 -28.33 5.35
CA TYR A 227 -0.97 -28.78 6.10
C TYR A 227 -0.96 -28.12 7.47
N GLN A 228 -0.92 -28.96 8.51
CA GLN A 228 -0.55 -28.54 9.85
C GLN A 228 0.94 -28.83 10.02
N ASP A 229 1.72 -27.77 10.24
CA ASP A 229 3.18 -27.85 10.38
C ASP A 229 3.91 -28.45 9.15
N ALA A 230 5.22 -28.63 9.28
CA ALA A 230 6.07 -29.22 8.23
C ALA A 230 5.87 -30.75 8.12
N HIS A 231 5.64 -31.41 9.25
CA HIS A 231 5.49 -32.84 9.40
C HIS A 231 4.61 -33.12 10.63
N VAL A 232 3.84 -34.21 10.56
CA VAL A 232 2.97 -34.70 11.64
C VAL A 232 3.20 -36.20 11.72
N ASN A 233 3.50 -36.71 12.92
CA ASN A 233 3.68 -38.14 13.11
C ASN A 233 2.32 -38.85 13.17
N GLU A 234 2.34 -40.13 12.79
CA GLU A 234 1.15 -40.97 12.90
C GLU A 234 0.72 -41.12 14.36
N GLY A 235 -0.55 -40.79 14.65
CA GLY A 235 -1.14 -40.89 15.99
C GLY A 235 -0.97 -39.64 16.87
N ASP A 236 -0.21 -38.62 16.45
CA ASP A 236 -0.05 -37.38 17.22
C ASP A 236 -1.33 -36.54 17.30
N LEU A 237 -2.17 -36.62 16.26
CA LEU A 237 -3.39 -35.84 16.12
C LEU A 237 -4.63 -36.72 16.23
N PRO A 238 -5.72 -36.19 16.81
CA PRO A 238 -6.95 -36.96 16.98
C PRO A 238 -7.63 -37.24 15.63
N ASP A 239 -8.42 -38.32 15.63
CA ASP A 239 -9.37 -38.61 14.55
C ASP A 239 -10.44 -37.53 14.49
N VAL A 240 -10.54 -36.85 13.35
CA VAL A 240 -11.62 -35.88 13.07
C VAL A 240 -12.55 -36.47 12.03
N GLN A 241 -13.82 -36.67 12.41
CA GLN A 241 -14.84 -37.14 11.47
C GLN A 241 -15.39 -35.97 10.66
N LEU A 242 -15.49 -36.18 9.35
CA LEU A 242 -16.09 -35.30 8.38
C LEU A 242 -17.45 -35.85 7.94
N GLU A 243 -18.18 -35.07 7.16
CA GLU A 243 -19.44 -35.51 6.57
C GLU A 243 -19.30 -36.83 5.79
N ARG A 244 -20.40 -37.59 5.74
CA ARG A 244 -20.48 -38.89 5.06
C ARG A 244 -19.52 -39.94 5.62
N GLY A 245 -19.17 -39.83 6.91
CA GLY A 245 -18.33 -40.81 7.60
C GLY A 245 -16.87 -40.84 7.16
N LYS A 246 -16.42 -39.81 6.42
CA LYS A 246 -15.00 -39.67 6.06
C LYS A 246 -14.19 -39.28 7.30
N LYS A 247 -12.94 -39.70 7.35
CA LYS A 247 -11.97 -39.18 8.32
C LYS A 247 -11.16 -38.07 7.67
N PHE A 248 -10.82 -37.05 8.44
CA PHE A 248 -9.87 -36.03 8.03
C PHE A 248 -8.48 -36.65 7.97
N GLU A 249 -7.80 -36.48 6.84
CA GLU A 249 -6.43 -36.95 6.64
C GLU A 249 -5.46 -35.83 7.02
N HIS A 250 -4.61 -36.10 8.02
CA HIS A 250 -3.53 -35.19 8.41
C HIS A 250 -2.36 -35.37 7.43
N ASN A 251 -2.17 -34.40 6.53
CA ASN A 251 -1.18 -34.49 5.46
C ASN A 251 0.20 -33.94 5.89
N GLN A 252 1.27 -34.40 5.25
CA GLN A 252 2.65 -34.07 5.62
C GLN A 252 3.29 -33.13 4.59
N CYS A 253 3.41 -31.85 4.95
CA CYS A 253 3.82 -30.79 4.03
C CYS A 253 5.17 -31.04 3.35
N TRP A 254 6.22 -31.27 4.13
CA TRP A 254 7.58 -31.40 3.59
C TRP A 254 7.80 -32.71 2.85
N GLU A 255 7.06 -33.77 3.20
CA GLU A 255 7.06 -35.02 2.43
C GLU A 255 6.40 -34.81 1.06
N ASP A 256 5.23 -34.15 1.01
CA ASP A 256 4.57 -33.81 -0.25
C ASP A 256 5.40 -32.86 -1.12
N ILE A 257 6.08 -31.86 -0.53
CA ILE A 257 7.01 -30.99 -1.26
C ILE A 257 8.19 -31.79 -1.82
N CYS A 258 8.75 -32.72 -1.04
CA CYS A 258 9.85 -33.57 -1.49
C CYS A 258 9.44 -34.43 -2.69
N HIS A 259 8.29 -35.09 -2.61
CA HIS A 259 7.71 -35.86 -3.71
C HIS A 259 7.43 -34.99 -4.94
N ALA A 260 6.82 -33.81 -4.77
CA ALA A 260 6.54 -32.91 -5.88
C ALA A 260 7.81 -32.46 -6.62
N ILE A 261 8.92 -32.23 -5.89
CA ILE A 261 10.22 -31.90 -6.50
C ILE A 261 10.80 -33.11 -7.24
N LEU A 262 10.77 -34.29 -6.62
CA LEU A 262 11.32 -35.52 -7.20
C LEU A 262 10.58 -35.95 -8.46
N GLU A 263 9.25 -35.84 -8.46
CA GLU A 263 8.36 -36.25 -9.56
C GLU A 263 8.25 -35.18 -10.66
N ALA A 264 8.86 -34.00 -10.49
CA ALA A 264 8.84 -32.96 -11.52
C ALA A 264 9.65 -33.36 -12.76
N HIS A 265 9.05 -33.15 -13.94
CA HIS A 265 9.68 -33.44 -15.25
C HIS A 265 10.02 -32.21 -16.09
N HIS A 266 9.46 -31.04 -15.77
CA HIS A 266 9.58 -29.85 -16.62
C HIS A 266 10.11 -28.63 -15.90
N MET A 267 9.51 -28.25 -14.77
CA MET A 267 9.90 -27.05 -14.04
C MET A 267 9.70 -27.19 -12.54
N ILE A 268 10.57 -26.52 -11.79
CA ILE A 268 10.48 -26.30 -10.34
C ILE A 268 10.73 -24.81 -10.10
N TYR A 269 9.71 -24.08 -9.66
CA TYR A 269 9.82 -22.66 -9.30
C TYR A 269 9.65 -22.49 -7.80
N ILE A 270 10.64 -21.88 -7.15
CA ILE A 270 10.62 -21.64 -5.71
C ILE A 270 10.85 -20.15 -5.45
N VAL A 271 9.93 -19.55 -4.70
CA VAL A 271 10.04 -18.19 -4.20
C VAL A 271 10.04 -18.25 -2.69
N GLY A 272 11.02 -17.60 -2.05
CA GLY A 272 11.18 -17.69 -0.61
C GLY A 272 11.85 -16.46 -0.03
N TRP A 273 11.38 -16.05 1.15
CA TRP A 273 12.04 -15.02 1.95
C TRP A 273 13.45 -15.46 2.37
N SER A 274 13.61 -16.74 2.72
CA SER A 274 14.90 -17.38 2.98
C SER A 274 14.84 -18.83 2.56
N ILE A 275 15.93 -19.35 2.00
CA ILE A 275 16.07 -20.75 1.59
C ILE A 275 17.39 -21.27 2.15
N TYR A 276 17.30 -22.27 3.04
CA TYR A 276 18.47 -22.95 3.59
C TYR A 276 18.73 -24.24 2.80
N ASP A 277 19.74 -24.22 1.94
CA ASP A 277 20.07 -25.30 1.01
C ASP A 277 20.43 -26.61 1.70
N LYS A 278 20.97 -26.56 2.93
CA LYS A 278 21.42 -27.75 3.67
C LYS A 278 20.30 -28.48 4.43
N VAL A 279 19.07 -27.98 4.41
CA VAL A 279 17.95 -28.65 5.09
C VAL A 279 17.58 -29.95 4.38
N LYS A 280 17.19 -30.98 5.13
CA LYS A 280 16.49 -32.15 4.59
C LYS A 280 14.99 -31.99 4.80
N LEU A 281 14.23 -32.17 3.72
CA LEU A 281 12.77 -32.07 3.72
C LEU A 281 12.14 -33.24 4.50
N VAL A 282 12.61 -34.46 4.28
CA VAL A 282 12.13 -35.62 5.03
C VAL A 282 13.23 -36.09 5.97
N ARG A 283 12.90 -36.09 7.27
CA ARG A 283 13.80 -36.52 8.35
C ARG A 283 13.35 -37.83 8.97
N GLU A 284 12.04 -38.05 8.98
CA GLU A 284 11.36 -39.24 9.48
C GLU A 284 10.46 -39.75 8.35
N PRO A 285 10.95 -40.70 7.52
CA PRO A 285 10.18 -41.20 6.38
C PRO A 285 8.96 -41.99 6.85
N SER A 286 7.80 -41.68 6.28
CA SER A 286 6.58 -42.46 6.52
C SER A 286 6.74 -43.90 6.02
N SER A 287 6.42 -44.90 6.85
CA SER A 287 6.45 -46.31 6.45
C SER A 287 5.47 -46.64 5.33
N SER A 288 4.42 -45.83 5.18
CA SER A 288 3.38 -45.97 4.16
C SER A 288 3.78 -45.42 2.79
N ARG A 289 4.80 -44.54 2.72
CA ARG A 289 5.21 -43.86 1.48
C ARG A 289 6.75 -43.79 1.38
N PRO A 290 7.39 -44.73 0.67
CA PRO A 290 8.83 -44.70 0.50
C PRO A 290 9.25 -43.55 -0.42
N LEU A 291 10.37 -42.90 -0.08
CA LEU A 291 10.95 -41.84 -0.88
C LEU A 291 11.64 -42.39 -2.13
N PRO A 292 11.46 -41.76 -3.30
CA PRO A 292 12.26 -42.03 -4.49
C PRO A 292 13.75 -41.75 -4.27
N GLU A 293 14.57 -42.20 -5.22
CA GLU A 293 16.00 -41.87 -5.25
C GLU A 293 16.21 -40.34 -5.18
N GLY A 294 17.08 -39.89 -4.29
CA GLY A 294 17.32 -38.47 -4.02
C GLY A 294 16.48 -37.88 -2.87
N GLY A 295 15.49 -38.60 -2.33
CA GLY A 295 14.67 -38.08 -1.22
C GLY A 295 15.39 -37.87 0.11
N ASN A 296 16.58 -38.47 0.28
CA ASN A 296 17.43 -38.29 1.45
C ASN A 296 18.46 -37.14 1.31
N LEU A 297 18.47 -36.46 0.17
CA LEU A 297 19.37 -35.34 -0.13
C LEU A 297 18.99 -34.08 0.67
N THR A 298 19.93 -33.14 0.75
CA THR A 298 19.62 -31.77 1.15
C THR A 298 18.78 -31.10 0.06
N LEU A 299 18.01 -30.06 0.39
CA LEU A 299 17.22 -29.31 -0.58
C LEU A 299 18.08 -28.80 -1.73
N GLY A 300 19.27 -28.26 -1.43
CA GLY A 300 20.20 -27.76 -2.42
C GLY A 300 20.70 -28.84 -3.37
N ASP A 301 21.07 -30.00 -2.84
CA ASP A 301 21.55 -31.12 -3.67
C ASP A 301 20.41 -31.76 -4.45
N LEU A 302 19.21 -31.84 -3.88
CA LEU A 302 18.00 -32.31 -4.56
C LEU A 302 17.65 -31.43 -5.77
N LEU A 303 17.69 -30.10 -5.61
CA LEU A 303 17.42 -29.17 -6.70
C LEU A 303 18.49 -29.22 -7.79
N LYS A 304 19.78 -29.38 -7.42
CA LYS A 304 20.86 -29.61 -8.39
C LYS A 304 20.67 -30.93 -9.14
N PHE A 305 20.31 -31.99 -8.42
CA PHE A 305 20.02 -33.31 -8.99
C PHE A 305 18.93 -33.21 -10.06
N LYS A 306 17.78 -32.59 -9.75
CA LYS A 306 16.70 -32.37 -10.73
C LYS A 306 17.12 -31.49 -11.91
N SER A 307 17.95 -30.47 -11.66
CA SER A 307 18.50 -29.62 -12.74
C SER A 307 19.39 -30.42 -13.70
N GLN A 308 20.21 -31.33 -13.19
CA GLN A 308 21.08 -32.21 -13.99
C GLN A 308 20.28 -33.21 -14.83
N GLU A 309 19.09 -33.63 -14.37
CA GLU A 309 18.13 -34.42 -15.17
C GLU A 309 17.46 -33.62 -16.30
N GLY A 310 17.69 -32.30 -16.37
CA GLY A 310 17.12 -31.42 -17.39
C GLY A 310 15.85 -30.67 -16.97
N VAL A 311 15.42 -30.78 -15.70
CA VAL A 311 14.29 -30.01 -15.16
C VAL A 311 14.69 -28.54 -14.98
N ARG A 312 13.84 -27.61 -15.42
CA ARG A 312 14.11 -26.18 -15.23
C ARG A 312 13.89 -25.76 -13.78
N VAL A 313 14.97 -25.49 -13.06
CA VAL A 313 14.91 -25.03 -11.66
C VAL A 313 15.17 -23.53 -11.59
N CYS A 314 14.17 -22.74 -11.17
CA CYS A 314 14.30 -21.29 -11.00
C CYS A 314 13.97 -20.88 -9.56
N LEU A 315 14.87 -20.12 -8.94
CA LEU A 315 14.70 -19.62 -7.57
C LEU A 315 14.64 -18.10 -7.58
N LEU A 316 13.66 -17.54 -6.87
CA LEU A 316 13.59 -16.12 -6.54
C LEU A 316 13.68 -15.99 -5.02
N VAL A 317 14.89 -15.78 -4.52
CA VAL A 317 15.17 -15.63 -3.08
C VAL A 317 15.22 -14.16 -2.75
N TRP A 318 14.57 -13.73 -1.67
CA TRP A 318 14.64 -12.36 -1.23
C TRP A 318 16.09 -11.97 -0.88
N ASP A 319 16.61 -10.97 -1.59
CA ASP A 319 17.93 -10.41 -1.34
C ASP A 319 17.83 -9.29 -0.29
N ASP A 320 17.92 -9.68 0.98
CA ASP A 320 17.99 -8.73 2.07
C ASP A 320 19.35 -8.03 2.08
N LYS A 321 19.34 -6.75 1.69
CA LYS A 321 20.49 -5.85 1.73
C LYS A 321 21.13 -5.73 3.13
N THR A 322 20.46 -6.19 4.19
CA THR A 322 21.00 -6.24 5.57
C THR A 322 21.54 -7.62 6.00
N SER A 323 21.36 -8.65 5.19
CA SER A 323 21.81 -10.03 5.48
C SER A 323 23.22 -10.36 4.96
N HIS A 324 23.94 -9.36 4.43
CA HIS A 324 25.31 -9.56 3.99
C HIS A 324 26.28 -9.43 5.17
N ASP A 325 26.85 -10.56 5.62
CA ASP A 325 28.03 -10.59 6.48
C ASP A 325 29.25 -10.05 5.71
N LYS A 326 29.30 -8.74 5.51
CA LYS A 326 30.53 -8.05 5.10
C LYS A 326 31.30 -7.69 6.36
N LEU A 327 32.37 -8.46 6.59
CA LEU A 327 33.53 -8.13 7.42
C LEU A 327 33.27 -8.00 8.93
N PHE A 328 33.18 -9.12 9.64
CA PHE A 328 33.49 -9.24 11.09
C PHE A 328 32.88 -8.17 12.05
N ILE A 329 31.75 -7.56 11.70
CA ILE A 329 31.01 -6.66 12.59
C ILE A 329 29.60 -7.21 12.75
N LYS A 330 29.33 -7.78 13.94
CA LYS A 330 27.96 -8.07 14.40
C LYS A 330 27.21 -6.74 14.52
N THR A 331 26.39 -6.41 13.53
CA THR A 331 25.39 -5.35 13.69
C THR A 331 24.03 -6.00 13.96
N VAL A 332 23.87 -6.56 15.16
CA VAL A 332 22.53 -6.88 15.65
C VAL A 332 21.89 -5.55 16.08
N ARG A 333 21.27 -4.83 15.15
CA ARG A 333 20.31 -3.79 15.53
C ARG A 333 19.07 -4.50 16.07
N HIS A 334 19.04 -4.69 17.38
CA HIS A 334 17.82 -4.99 18.10
C HIS A 334 16.83 -3.85 17.87
N TYR A 335 15.89 -4.03 16.95
CA TYR A 335 14.62 -3.31 17.04
C TYR A 335 13.81 -3.97 18.16
N TYR A 336 14.04 -3.53 19.40
CA TYR A 336 13.04 -3.68 20.45
C TYR A 336 11.85 -2.79 20.07
N LEU A 337 10.94 -3.32 19.25
CA LEU A 337 9.57 -2.84 19.25
C LEU A 337 8.88 -3.58 20.39
N THR A 338 8.82 -2.95 21.55
CA THR A 338 8.00 -3.39 22.68
C THR A 338 6.52 -3.32 22.28
N VAL A 339 6.02 -4.37 21.63
CA VAL A 339 4.59 -4.63 21.52
C VAL A 339 4.21 -5.46 22.74
N LEU A 340 3.57 -4.82 23.72
CA LEU A 340 2.91 -5.52 24.82
C LEU A 340 1.87 -6.51 24.26
N PRO A 341 1.69 -7.69 24.87
CA PRO A 341 0.93 -8.77 24.30
C PRO A 341 -0.55 -8.58 24.60
N LEU A 342 -1.29 -8.02 23.66
CA LEU A 342 -2.76 -8.05 23.65
C LEU A 342 -3.20 -7.93 22.20
N ILE A 343 -3.05 -9.02 21.45
CA ILE A 343 -3.94 -9.55 20.39
C ILE A 343 -3.34 -10.93 20.07
N SER A 344 -3.70 -11.92 20.89
CA SER A 344 -3.79 -13.30 20.43
C SER A 344 -5.20 -13.43 19.85
N LEU A 345 -5.31 -13.98 18.64
CA LEU A 345 -6.51 -14.10 17.79
C LEU A 345 -6.80 -12.90 16.90
N LEU A 346 -6.01 -12.74 15.82
CA LEU A 346 -6.54 -12.30 14.54
C LEU A 346 -5.67 -12.85 13.42
N SER A 347 -6.34 -13.54 12.49
CA SER A 347 -5.79 -14.13 11.28
C SER A 347 -4.78 -13.22 10.60
N LEU A 348 -3.63 -13.79 10.24
CA LEU A 348 -2.59 -13.16 9.45
C LEU A 348 -3.12 -12.86 8.04
N ALA A 349 -3.86 -11.77 7.89
CA ALA A 349 -4.12 -11.16 6.59
C ALA A 349 -2.81 -10.52 6.13
N ILE A 350 -2.21 -11.11 5.11
CA ILE A 350 -1.01 -10.57 4.46
C ILE A 350 -1.40 -9.22 3.83
N TYR A 351 -0.97 -8.14 4.47
CA TYR A 351 -1.02 -6.80 3.91
C TYR A 351 0.11 -6.69 2.87
N ILE A 352 -0.23 -6.81 1.59
CA ILE A 352 0.70 -6.53 0.50
C ILE A 352 0.83 -5.01 0.42
N GLY A 353 1.80 -4.46 1.14
CA GLY A 353 2.20 -3.07 1.03
C GLY A 353 2.77 -2.78 -0.37
N ASN A 354 2.33 -1.65 -0.93
CA ASN A 354 2.82 -1.02 -2.15
C ASN A 354 4.29 -1.31 -2.49
N VAL A 355 4.50 -2.07 -3.56
CA VAL A 355 5.77 -2.08 -4.29
C VAL A 355 5.70 -0.91 -5.29
N PRO A 356 6.56 0.12 -5.20
CA PRO A 356 6.69 1.10 -6.25
C PRO A 356 7.26 0.38 -7.49
N GLY A 357 6.61 0.58 -8.63
CA GLY A 357 6.93 -0.10 -9.87
C GLY A 357 8.40 -0.02 -10.26
N CYS A 358 8.95 -1.16 -10.66
CA CYS A 358 10.03 -1.25 -11.61
C CYS A 358 9.53 -2.15 -12.74
N ILE A 359 9.43 -1.57 -13.94
CA ILE A 359 9.36 -2.26 -15.21
C ILE A 359 10.69 -2.98 -15.46
#